data_AF-A0A843T5A6-F1
#
_entry.id   AF-A0A843T5A6-F1
#
_cell.length_a   1.000
_cell.length_b   1.000
_cell.length_c   1.000
_cell.angle_alpha   90.00
_cell.angle_beta   90.00
_cell.angle_gamma   90.00
#
_symmetry.space_group_name_H-M   'P 1'
#
loop_
_entity.id
_entity.type
_entity.pdbx_description
1 polymer ?
#
loop_
_entity_poly.entity_id
_entity_poly.type
_entity_poly.pdbx_seq_one_letter_code
_entity_poly.pdbx_strand_id
1 'polypeptide(L)' 'MRLVFADEGEFHAETVRLPADRIDSYDRLVDVLREEPSVTRQLYVDMRRLVSARVVEDE' A
#
# COMPACT_ATOMS: atom_id res chain seq x y z
N MET A 1 -6.19 -0.51 -3.38
CA MET A 1 -5.62 -0.82 -2.05
C MET A 1 -5.60 0.44 -1.21
N ARG A 2 -5.95 0.35 0.08
CA ARG A 2 -5.90 1.48 1.02
C ARG A 2 -4.76 1.27 2.02
N LEU A 3 -3.92 2.28 2.15
CA LEU A 3 -2.80 2.34 3.08
C LEU A 3 -3.13 3.30 4.21
N VAL A 4 -2.72 2.97 5.43
CA VAL A 4 -2.87 3.84 6.60
C VAL A 4 -1.51 4.05 7.25
N PHE A 5 -1.14 5.32 7.36
CA PHE A 5 0.09 5.80 7.97
C PHE A 5 -0.22 6.48 9.30
N ALA A 6 0.64 6.29 10.29
CA ALA A 6 0.62 7.07 11.52
C ALA A 6 1.86 7.98 11.54
N ASP A 7 1.64 9.28 11.70
CA ASP A 7 2.69 10.29 11.80
C ASP A 7 2.45 11.16 13.03
N GLU A 8 3.30 11.01 14.05
CA GLU A 8 3.30 11.80 15.30
C GLU A 8 1.93 11.99 15.99
N GLY A 9 0.99 11.05 15.80
CA GLY A 9 -0.35 11.08 16.37
C GLY A 9 -1.47 11.39 15.36
N GLU A 10 -1.11 11.73 14.14
CA GLU A 10 -2.03 11.93 13.02
C GLU A 10 -2.09 10.67 12.14
N PHE A 11 -3.29 10.34 11.64
CA PHE A 11 -3.49 9.18 10.76
C PHE A 11 -3.83 9.66 9.34
N HIS A 12 -2.99 9.28 8.37
CA HIS A 12 -3.22 9.57 6.96
C HIS A 12 -3.60 8.29 6.22
N ALA A 13 -4.61 8.39 5.37
CA ALA A 13 -5.03 7.28 4.52
C ALA A 13 -4.84 7.64 3.05
N GLU A 14 -4.23 6.73 2.30
CA GLU A 14 -3.99 6.91 0.87
C GLU A 14 -4.52 5.71 0.08
N THR A 15 -5.15 5.99 -1.06
CA THR A 15 -5.72 4.96 -1.94
C THR A 15 -4.84 4.83 -3.17
N VAL A 16 -4.30 3.63 -3.37
CA VAL A 16 -3.42 3.30 -4.49
C VAL A 16 -4.12 2.29 -5.39
N ARG A 17 -4.09 2.57 -6.70
CA ARG A 17 -4.59 1.65 -7.72
C ARG A 17 -3.47 0.73 -8.15
N LEU A 18 -3.77 -0.56 -8.14
CA LEU A 18 -2.84 -1.64 -8.44
C LEU A 18 -3.50 -2.59 -9.44
N PRO A 19 -2.74 -3.16 -10.40
CA PRO A 19 -3.25 -4.24 -11.24
C PRO A 19 -3.58 -5.45 -10.36
N ALA A 20 -4.76 -6.04 -10.54
CA ALA A 20 -5.21 -7.19 -9.75
C ALA A 20 -4.27 -8.39 -9.89
N ASP A 21 -3.76 -8.63 -11.11
CA ASP A 21 -2.86 -9.75 -11.42
C ASP A 21 -1.54 -9.70 -10.61
N ARG A 22 -1.17 -8.51 -10.14
CA ARG A 22 0.02 -8.31 -9.30
C ARG A 22 -0.25 -8.60 -7.84
N ILE A 23 -1.45 -8.34 -7.33
CA ILE A 23 -1.77 -8.60 -5.93
C ILE A 23 -1.74 -10.10 -5.64
N ASP A 24 -2.29 -10.92 -6.53
CA ASP A 24 -2.34 -12.38 -6.36
C ASP A 24 -0.97 -13.07 -6.49
N SER A 25 0.03 -12.36 -7.01
CA SER A 25 1.40 -12.88 -7.16
C SER A 25 2.23 -12.79 -5.87
N TYR A 26 1.75 -12.08 -4.84
CA TYR A 26 2.48 -11.89 -3.58
C TYR A 26 1.62 -12.34 -2.39
N ASP A 27 2.19 -13.20 -1.53
CA ASP A 27 1.55 -13.64 -0.29
C ASP A 27 1.28 -12.48 0.69
N ARG A 28 2.04 -11.38 0.60
CA ARG A 28 1.89 -10.22 1.47
C ARG A 28 1.84 -8.93 0.65
N LEU A 29 0.84 -8.10 0.94
CA LEU A 29 0.68 -6.77 0.33
C LEU A 29 1.88 -5.84 0.57
N VAL A 30 2.62 -6.06 1.66
CA VAL A 30 3.85 -5.31 1.97
C VAL A 30 4.96 -5.59 0.95
N ASP A 31 5.00 -6.79 0.37
CA ASP A 31 6.00 -7.17 -0.62
C ASP A 31 5.71 -6.48 -1.96
N VAL A 32 4.43 -6.35 -2.35
CA VAL A 32 3.98 -5.53 -3.48
C VAL A 32 4.48 -4.09 -3.36
N LEU A 33 4.35 -3.47 -2.18
CA LEU A 33 4.81 -2.09 -1.94
C LEU A 33 6.33 -1.94 -2.10
N ARG A 34 7.10 -2.98 -1.76
CA ARG A 34 8.56 -2.96 -1.78
C ARG A 34 9.14 -3.32 -3.14
N GLU A 35 8.53 -4.27 -3.84
CA GLU A 35 9.10 -4.93 -5.01
C GLU A 35 8.50 -4.45 -6.33
N GLU A 36 7.30 -3.87 -6.34
CA GLU A 36 6.68 -3.36 -7.56
C GLU A 36 7.01 -1.87 -7.80
N PRO A 37 7.95 -1.56 -8.72
CA PRO A 37 8.35 -0.18 -9.00
C PRO A 37 7.22 0.67 -9.58
N SER A 38 6.19 0.06 -10.16
CA SER A 38 4.97 0.72 -10.62
C SER A 38 4.20 1.39 -9.46
N VAL A 39 4.40 0.89 -8.25
CA VAL A 39 3.75 1.32 -7.00
C VAL A 39 4.65 2.26 -6.23
N THR A 40 5.92 1.87 -6.06
CA THR A 40 6.95 2.66 -5.37
C THR A 40 7.30 3.96 -6.10
N ARG A 41 7.08 4.04 -7.43
CA ARG A 41 7.25 5.30 -8.18
C ARG A 41 6.06 6.25 -8.05
N GLN A 42 4.89 5.74 -7.70
CA GLN A 42 3.69 6.55 -7.50
C GLN A 42 3.51 6.97 -6.04
N LEU A 43 4.16 6.25 -5.12
CA LEU A 43 4.01 6.44 -3.68
C LEU A 43 5.34 6.33 -2.95
N TYR A 44 5.69 7.36 -2.17
CA TYR A 44 6.83 7.30 -1.24
C TYR A 44 6.35 6.72 0.10
N VAL A 45 6.33 5.39 0.21
CA VAL A 45 5.88 4.68 1.41
C VAL A 45 7.03 4.58 2.42
N ASP A 46 6.90 5.25 3.58
CA ASP A 46 7.76 4.95 4.72
C ASP A 46 7.28 3.67 5.41
N MET A 47 7.97 2.57 5.12
CA MET A 47 7.66 1.24 5.65
C MET A 47 7.79 1.14 7.18
N ARG A 48 8.50 2.07 7.83
CA ARG A 48 8.58 2.11 9.30
C ARG A 48 7.32 2.71 9.93
N ARG A 49 6.54 3.46 9.14
CA ARG A 49 5.34 4.20 9.58
C ARG A 49 4.04 3.62 9.03
N LEU A 50 4.13 2.59 8.19
CA LEU A 50 2.98 1.88 7.65
C LEU A 50 2.35 1.00 8.74
N VAL A 51 1.14 1.35 9.16
CA VAL A 51 0.43 0.62 10.23
C VAL A 51 -0.45 -0.49 9.67
N SER A 52 -1.03 -0.29 8.49
CA SER A 52 -1.90 -1.28 7.85
C SER A 52 -2.02 -1.05 6.34
N ALA A 53 -2.14 -2.14 5.60
CA ALA A 53 -2.43 -2.16 4.18
C ALA A 53 -3.51 -3.23 3.92
N ARG A 54 -4.59 -2.86 3.20
CA ARG A 54 -5.64 -3.80 2.81
C ARG A 54 -6.17 -3.51 1.41
N VAL A 55 -6.53 -4.57 0.68
CA VAL A 55 -7.31 -4.45 -0.54
C VAL A 55 -8.69 -3.89 -0.17
N VAL A 56 -9.20 -2.98 -0.98
CA VAL A 56 -10.54 -2.41 -0.84
C VAL A 56 -11.16 -2.53 -2.21
N GLU A 57 -12.34 -3.15 -2.25
CA GLU A 57 -13.18 -3.23 -3.45
C GLU A 57 -14.03 -1.95 -3.49
N ASP A 58 -14.05 -1.26 -4.62
CA ASP A 58 -15.03 -0.19 -4.86
C ASP A 58 -16.37 -0.88 -5.18
N GLU A 59 -17.40 -0.60 -4.36
CA GLU A 59 -18.79 -1.06 -4.59
C GLU A 59 -19.38 -0.51 -5.89
#